data_AF-W6K7X7-F1
#
_entry.id   AF-W6K7X7-F1
#
_cell.length_a   1.000
_cell.length_b   1.000
_cell.length_c   1.000
_cell.angle_alpha   90.00
_cell.angle_beta   90.00
_cell.angle_gamma   90.00
#
_symmetry.space_group_name_H-M   'P 1'
#
loop_
_entity.id
_entity.type
_entity.pdbx_description
1 polymer ?
#
loop_
_entity_poly.entity_id
_entity_poly.type
_entity_poly.pdbx_seq_one_letter_code
_entity_poly.pdbx_strand_id
1 'polypeptide(L)'
;MLIRLADHQRTPLAYPGGKAKMAETLSGLRPDGYREYRECFAGGAAMFFHIRRHHPCERYWINDLDPQVFAFHNILQQQPADLIGRLLYLYDIHGGGSEDLYRQWLDWNESEDLMDTAVATFLKHQIVRGTKNTGYGFARKRVEAGEAVTRSKIERLNGFSELLQGIHITCQDYRDVLSAPGNDVFCFADPPYEEVGNRMYEFGDFDLEGFTLAVEACQHDVLITLNDSRTVREAFSQHRPIVHQVGYSVSGNQQGQEVIIPTYQTPLLDIYARQIGERLPEPVPAVANDNDARPLMDCVFNQSCEDMSLLPDDSIHLTVTSPPYNVGIGYGENTDDDRPFDDYLDWLRKVFVEIHRVTVVGGRVCININNTGRSPYIPLTAHIHLMMEEVGFLPRGEIIWNKGGGVAGFGWGSHGKPSNPVLRDVHEYVLVFSKGDYCRTDLRDRYRGIKPISSDDFADLTRSIWNITPEKATRVGHPVPFPVELPRRLIKLYSGEGDLVLDPFMGSGTTGVAAVELDRRYLGFELEGKFIKLAEQRIAAARANRKAA
;
A
#
# COMPACT_ATOMS: atom_id res chain seq x y z
N MET A 1 2.11 33.76 -14.97
CA MET A 1 0.95 32.93 -14.57
C MET A 1 1.46 31.50 -14.49
N LEU A 2 1.62 30.96 -13.27
CA LEU A 2 2.13 29.59 -13.05
C LEU A 2 1.18 28.61 -13.74
N ILE A 3 1.66 27.89 -14.76
CA ILE A 3 0.89 26.84 -15.42
C ILE A 3 0.88 25.65 -14.47
N ARG A 4 -0.20 25.48 -13.70
CA ARG A 4 -0.41 24.25 -12.93
C ARG A 4 -0.54 23.08 -13.89
N LEU A 5 0.33 22.08 -13.75
CA LEU A 5 0.20 20.82 -14.47
C LEU A 5 -1.09 20.13 -14.03
N ALA A 6 -1.86 19.64 -14.98
CA ALA A 6 -3.03 18.83 -14.70
C ALA A 6 -2.63 17.37 -14.48
N ASP A 7 -3.41 16.59 -13.72
CA ASP A 7 -3.07 15.20 -13.34
C ASP A 7 -2.85 14.24 -14.53
N HIS A 8 -3.44 14.53 -15.69
CA HIS A 8 -3.21 13.77 -16.91
C HIS A 8 -1.85 14.05 -17.57
N GLN A 9 -1.09 15.04 -17.09
CA GLN A 9 0.21 15.46 -17.64
C GLN A 9 1.35 14.78 -16.87
N ARG A 10 1.65 13.55 -17.29
CA ARG A 10 2.46 12.61 -16.53
C ARG A 10 3.97 12.73 -16.76
N THR A 11 4.40 13.22 -17.92
CA THR A 11 5.82 13.36 -18.29
C THR A 11 6.05 14.55 -19.24
N PRO A 12 7.19 15.26 -19.16
CA PRO A 12 7.61 16.26 -20.15
C PRO A 12 8.07 15.65 -21.48
N LEU A 13 8.46 14.37 -21.48
CA LEU A 13 9.03 13.66 -22.61
C LEU A 13 8.26 12.36 -22.88
N ALA A 14 7.67 12.23 -24.07
CA ALA A 14 7.00 11.00 -24.49
C ALA A 14 8.04 9.96 -24.89
N TYR A 15 8.48 9.15 -23.94
CA TYR A 15 9.57 8.18 -24.10
C TYR A 15 9.04 6.75 -24.33
N PRO A 16 9.66 5.95 -25.22
CA PRO A 16 9.33 4.53 -25.37
C PRO A 16 9.41 3.79 -24.03
N GLY A 17 8.49 2.85 -23.78
CA GLY A 17 8.46 2.10 -22.50
C GLY A 17 7.92 2.87 -21.29
N GLY A 18 7.64 4.18 -21.40
CA GLY A 18 7.25 5.01 -20.27
C GLY A 18 6.04 4.50 -19.50
N LYS A 19 6.22 4.24 -18.20
CA LYS A 19 5.21 3.73 -17.26
C LYS A 19 4.15 4.75 -16.83
N ALA A 20 3.95 5.82 -17.60
CA ALA A 20 2.98 6.86 -17.30
C ALA A 20 1.57 6.29 -17.06
N LYS A 21 1.15 5.26 -17.80
CA LYS A 21 -0.15 4.61 -17.62
C LYS A 21 -0.26 3.75 -16.36
N MET A 22 0.85 3.18 -15.92
CA MET A 22 0.93 2.27 -14.77
C MET A 22 1.42 2.98 -13.50
N ALA A 23 1.76 4.27 -13.56
CA ALA A 23 2.42 4.96 -12.47
C ALA A 23 1.63 4.96 -11.16
N GLU A 24 0.31 5.16 -11.25
CA GLU A 24 -0.59 5.07 -10.10
C GLU A 24 -0.54 3.67 -9.47
N THR A 25 -0.68 2.64 -10.29
CA THR A 25 -0.61 1.24 -9.88
C THR A 25 0.72 0.87 -9.24
N LEU A 26 1.84 1.18 -9.91
CA LEU A 26 3.19 0.86 -9.46
C LEU A 26 3.55 1.64 -8.18
N SER A 27 3.11 2.89 -8.07
CA SER A 27 3.32 3.69 -6.86
C SER A 27 2.54 3.14 -5.66
N GLY A 28 1.42 2.44 -5.89
CA GLY A 28 0.70 1.70 -4.85
C GLY A 28 1.50 0.52 -4.28
N LEU A 29 2.51 0.03 -4.99
CA LEU A 29 3.37 -1.07 -4.54
C LEU A 29 4.66 -0.61 -3.84
N ARG A 30 4.90 0.70 -3.71
CA ARG A 30 6.09 1.26 -3.05
C ARG A 30 6.26 0.71 -1.62
N PRO A 31 7.49 0.65 -1.08
CA PRO A 31 7.71 0.33 0.33
C PRO A 31 7.19 1.46 1.23
N ASP A 32 6.78 1.13 2.45
CA ASP A 32 6.35 2.12 3.43
C ASP A 32 7.56 2.82 4.08
N GLY A 33 7.42 4.12 4.38
CA GLY A 33 8.42 4.85 5.17
C GLY A 33 9.71 5.26 4.44
N TYR A 34 9.84 5.02 3.13
CA TYR A 34 11.00 5.49 2.36
C TYR A 34 11.15 7.02 2.44
N ARG A 35 12.40 7.48 2.56
CA ARG A 35 12.77 8.90 2.66
C ARG A 35 13.46 9.41 1.40
N GLU A 36 13.92 8.50 0.55
CA GLU A 36 14.61 8.81 -0.69
C GLU A 36 14.09 7.95 -1.84
N TYR A 37 13.78 8.60 -2.97
CA TYR A 37 13.36 7.92 -4.20
C TYR A 37 14.46 7.98 -5.25
N ARG A 38 14.77 6.84 -5.87
CA ARG A 38 15.74 6.74 -6.98
C ARG A 38 15.09 6.10 -8.21
N GLU A 39 15.21 6.73 -9.37
CA GLU A 39 14.78 6.16 -10.65
C GLU A 39 16.02 5.83 -11.49
N CYS A 40 16.32 4.54 -11.65
CA CYS A 40 17.58 4.07 -12.25
C CYS A 40 17.65 4.26 -13.77
N PHE A 41 16.48 4.19 -14.41
CA PHE A 41 16.27 4.31 -15.86
C PHE A 41 15.13 5.30 -16.10
N ALA A 42 15.44 6.59 -16.03
CA ALA A 42 14.42 7.62 -16.01
C ALA A 42 13.62 7.69 -17.31
N GLY A 43 14.27 7.70 -18.47
CA GLY A 43 13.63 7.98 -19.75
C GLY A 43 12.81 9.28 -19.68
N GLY A 44 11.47 9.16 -19.71
CA GLY A 44 10.57 10.30 -19.49
C GLY A 44 10.39 10.74 -18.03
N ALA A 45 10.89 9.98 -17.06
CA ALA A 45 10.76 10.16 -15.61
C ALA A 45 9.30 10.17 -15.13
N ALA A 46 8.43 9.40 -15.81
CA ALA A 46 7.00 9.41 -15.53
C ALA A 46 6.68 8.92 -14.11
N MET A 47 7.47 7.98 -13.59
CA MET A 47 7.33 7.49 -12.21
C MET A 47 7.77 8.55 -11.20
N PHE A 48 8.95 9.16 -11.39
CA PHE A 48 9.41 10.29 -10.58
C PHE A 48 8.35 11.38 -10.49
N PHE A 49 7.81 11.86 -11.61
CA PHE A 49 6.82 12.94 -11.59
C PHE A 49 5.50 12.53 -10.91
N HIS A 50 5.16 11.24 -10.90
CA HIS A 50 4.01 10.74 -10.16
C HIS A 50 4.29 10.70 -8.65
N ILE A 51 5.40 10.07 -8.25
CA ILE A 51 5.84 9.99 -6.85
C ILE A 51 6.00 11.40 -6.25
N ARG A 52 6.67 12.32 -6.96
CA ARG A 52 6.88 13.71 -6.51
C ARG A 52 5.59 14.46 -6.19
N ARG A 53 4.48 14.13 -6.87
CA ARG A 53 3.17 14.79 -6.67
C ARG A 53 2.32 14.13 -5.59
N HIS A 54 2.32 12.80 -5.56
CA HIS A 54 1.33 12.03 -4.78
C HIS A 54 1.93 11.36 -3.53
N HIS A 55 3.25 11.11 -3.55
CA HIS A 55 3.97 10.42 -2.49
C HIS A 55 5.30 11.14 -2.20
N PRO A 56 5.25 12.39 -1.70
CA PRO A 56 6.46 13.17 -1.51
C PRO A 56 7.38 12.55 -0.44
N CYS A 57 8.68 12.56 -0.70
CA CYS A 57 9.74 12.15 0.22
C CYS A 57 10.83 13.25 0.28
N GLU A 58 11.88 13.03 1.07
CA GLU A 58 12.87 14.07 1.37
C GLU A 58 13.85 14.29 0.21
N ARG A 59 14.27 13.20 -0.44
CA ARG A 59 15.33 13.22 -1.46
C ARG A 59 14.91 12.46 -2.71
N TYR A 60 15.37 12.95 -3.85
CA TYR A 60 15.07 12.37 -5.15
C TYR A 60 16.31 12.30 -6.01
N TRP A 61 16.44 11.20 -6.74
CA TRP A 61 17.50 10.98 -7.70
C TRP A 61 16.91 10.34 -8.95
N ILE A 62 17.04 11.00 -10.11
CA ILE A 62 16.76 10.36 -11.40
C ILE A 62 18.08 10.15 -12.17
N ASN A 63 18.21 8.99 -12.79
CA ASN A 63 19.38 8.61 -13.57
C ASN A 63 18.95 8.04 -14.91
N ASP A 64 19.74 8.29 -15.94
CA ASP A 64 19.63 7.56 -17.21
C ASP A 64 21.02 7.40 -17.82
N LEU A 65 21.26 6.28 -18.51
CA LEU A 65 22.53 6.08 -19.22
C LEU A 65 22.57 6.87 -20.53
N ASP A 66 21.42 7.25 -21.09
CA ASP A 66 21.30 8.05 -22.31
C ASP A 66 21.65 9.53 -22.04
N PRO A 67 22.77 10.04 -22.60
CA PRO A 67 23.18 11.43 -22.43
C PRO A 67 22.15 12.43 -22.96
N GLN A 68 21.32 12.06 -23.94
CA GLN A 68 20.24 12.90 -24.46
C GLN A 68 19.14 13.11 -23.41
N VAL A 69 18.74 12.01 -22.75
CA VAL A 69 17.75 12.05 -21.65
C VAL A 69 18.28 12.86 -20.48
N PHE A 70 19.54 12.62 -20.09
CA PHE A 70 20.21 13.40 -19.06
C PHE A 70 20.24 14.89 -19.43
N ALA A 71 20.72 15.24 -20.64
CA ALA A 71 20.83 16.62 -21.07
C ALA A 71 19.47 17.33 -21.01
N PHE A 72 18.40 16.69 -21.46
CA PHE A 72 17.05 17.25 -21.40
C PHE A 72 16.60 17.56 -19.96
N HIS A 73 16.62 16.58 -19.05
CA HIS A 73 16.17 16.79 -17.68
C HIS A 73 17.07 17.76 -16.91
N ASN A 74 18.39 17.68 -17.11
CA ASN A 74 19.37 18.57 -16.49
C ASN A 74 19.19 20.02 -16.95
N ILE A 75 19.07 20.28 -18.26
CA ILE A 75 18.83 21.62 -18.78
C ILE A 75 17.44 22.13 -18.37
N LEU A 76 16.42 21.27 -18.36
CA LEU A 76 15.09 21.64 -17.87
C LEU A 76 15.10 22.05 -16.39
N GLN A 77 15.93 21.42 -15.56
CA GLN A 77 16.11 21.79 -14.16
C GLN A 77 16.89 23.10 -14.00
N GLN A 78 18.00 23.25 -14.72
CA GLN A 78 19.01 24.31 -14.48
C GLN A 78 18.72 25.60 -15.26
N GLN A 79 18.22 25.49 -16.50
CA GLN A 79 18.04 26.60 -17.44
C GLN A 79 16.68 26.52 -18.16
N PRO A 80 15.54 26.42 -17.43
CA PRO A 80 14.22 26.22 -18.04
C PRO A 80 13.82 27.36 -18.99
N ALA A 81 14.14 28.61 -18.63
CA ALA A 81 13.78 29.78 -19.43
C ALA A 81 14.45 29.77 -20.81
N ASP A 82 15.73 29.39 -20.86
CA ASP A 82 16.50 29.35 -22.11
C ASP A 82 16.05 28.20 -23.01
N LEU A 83 15.81 27.01 -22.43
CA LEU A 83 15.26 25.86 -23.16
C LEU A 83 13.90 26.17 -23.77
N ILE A 84 12.98 26.72 -22.95
CA ILE A 84 11.63 27.10 -23.40
C ILE A 84 11.71 28.21 -24.45
N GLY A 85 12.55 29.21 -24.25
CA GLY A 85 12.76 30.31 -25.20
C GLY A 85 13.23 29.81 -26.57
N ARG A 86 14.22 28.92 -26.59
CA ARG A 86 14.71 28.29 -27.83
C ARG A 86 13.63 27.45 -28.53
N LEU A 87 12.90 26.63 -27.78
CA LEU A 87 11.80 25.82 -28.33
C LEU A 87 10.66 26.68 -28.90
N LEU A 88 10.29 27.76 -28.22
CA LEU A 88 9.28 28.70 -28.70
C LEU A 88 9.75 29.44 -29.95
N TYR A 89 11.00 29.90 -29.97
CA TYR A 89 11.60 30.54 -31.15
C TYR A 89 11.55 29.64 -32.39
N LEU A 90 11.92 28.37 -32.24
CA LEU A 90 11.86 27.38 -33.32
C LEU A 90 10.43 27.09 -33.75
N TYR A 91 9.51 26.98 -32.80
CA TYR A 91 8.09 26.81 -33.07
C TYR A 91 7.52 28.00 -33.87
N ASP A 92 7.87 29.23 -33.50
CA ASP A 92 7.37 30.45 -34.15
C ASP A 92 7.92 30.62 -35.57
N ILE A 93 9.16 30.18 -35.84
CA ILE A 93 9.78 30.27 -37.18
C ILE A 93 9.31 29.16 -38.11
N HIS A 94 9.37 27.91 -37.64
CA HIS A 94 9.19 26.75 -38.51
C HIS A 94 7.79 26.13 -38.39
N GLY A 95 7.06 26.39 -37.31
CA GLY A 95 5.87 25.63 -36.93
C GLY A 95 6.21 24.27 -36.31
N GLY A 96 5.39 23.82 -35.35
CA GLY A 96 5.70 22.65 -34.51
C GLY A 96 5.66 21.27 -35.18
N GLY A 97 5.32 21.19 -36.47
CA GLY A 97 5.22 19.95 -37.24
C GLY A 97 5.64 20.13 -38.69
N SER A 98 6.67 20.94 -38.97
CA SER A 98 7.17 21.15 -40.33
C SER A 98 8.39 20.28 -40.64
N GLU A 99 8.61 20.03 -41.94
CA GLU A 99 9.84 19.36 -42.41
C GLU A 99 11.09 20.23 -42.19
N ASP A 100 10.95 21.56 -42.15
CA ASP A 100 12.07 22.45 -41.85
C ASP A 100 12.52 22.35 -40.40
N LEU A 101 11.58 22.22 -39.44
CA LEU A 101 11.94 21.93 -38.04
C LEU A 101 12.64 20.57 -37.90
N TYR A 102 12.25 19.58 -38.71
CA TYR A 102 12.93 18.29 -38.78
C TYR A 102 14.35 18.39 -39.36
N ARG A 103 14.56 19.22 -40.40
CA ARG A 103 15.90 19.48 -40.93
C ARG A 103 16.80 20.17 -39.91
N GLN A 104 16.27 21.17 -39.20
CA GLN A 104 16.99 21.81 -38.11
C GLN A 104 17.39 20.83 -37.01
N TRP A 105 16.52 19.86 -36.70
CA TRP A 105 16.80 18.80 -35.76
C TRP A 105 17.95 17.88 -36.22
N LEU A 106 18.05 17.57 -37.52
CA LEU A 106 19.15 16.74 -38.05
C LEU A 106 20.53 17.37 -37.77
N ASP A 107 20.63 18.70 -37.81
CA ASP A 107 21.88 19.42 -37.54
C ASP A 107 22.28 19.36 -36.04
N TRP A 108 21.33 19.11 -35.14
CA TRP A 108 21.55 19.17 -33.68
C TRP A 108 21.51 17.82 -32.97
N ASN A 109 21.00 16.77 -33.62
CA ASN A 109 20.90 15.44 -33.01
C ASN A 109 22.28 14.86 -32.61
N GLU A 110 23.36 15.36 -33.20
CA GLU A 110 24.74 14.98 -32.87
C GLU A 110 25.53 16.14 -32.25
N SER A 111 24.84 17.17 -31.72
CA SER A 111 25.51 18.29 -31.04
C SER A 111 26.16 17.85 -29.72
N GLU A 112 27.35 18.40 -29.45
CA GLU A 112 28.06 18.26 -28.17
C GLU A 112 27.60 19.32 -27.14
N ASP A 113 26.84 20.34 -27.55
CA ASP A 113 26.29 21.35 -26.65
C ASP A 113 25.04 20.82 -25.93
N LEU A 114 25.07 20.82 -24.59
CA LEU A 114 23.98 20.28 -23.76
C LEU A 114 22.61 20.92 -24.02
N MET A 115 22.57 22.24 -24.31
CA MET A 115 21.32 22.93 -24.59
C MET A 115 20.75 22.51 -25.94
N ASP A 116 21.60 22.41 -26.97
CA ASP A 116 21.21 21.88 -28.28
C ASP A 116 20.76 20.42 -28.19
N THR A 117 21.46 19.58 -27.44
CA THR A 117 21.06 18.19 -27.16
C THR A 117 19.70 18.13 -26.47
N ALA A 118 19.45 18.97 -25.47
CA ALA A 118 18.16 19.03 -24.77
C ALA A 118 17.01 19.44 -25.71
N VAL A 119 17.22 20.47 -26.54
CA VAL A 119 16.26 20.91 -27.56
C VAL A 119 16.00 19.77 -28.56
N ALA A 120 17.05 19.14 -29.08
CA ALA A 120 16.96 18.04 -30.02
C ALA A 120 16.22 16.84 -29.41
N THR A 121 16.46 16.53 -28.13
CA THR A 121 15.80 15.44 -27.40
C THR A 121 14.29 15.68 -27.29
N PHE A 122 13.86 16.89 -26.95
CA PHE A 122 12.45 17.25 -26.90
C PHE A 122 11.78 17.10 -28.28
N LEU A 123 12.42 17.61 -29.34
CA LEU A 123 11.90 17.54 -30.71
C LEU A 123 11.84 16.09 -31.23
N LYS A 124 12.86 15.28 -30.95
CA LYS A 124 12.96 13.85 -31.34
C LYS A 124 11.67 13.11 -31.00
N HIS A 125 11.20 13.27 -29.77
CA HIS A 125 10.03 12.56 -29.25
C HIS A 125 8.69 13.06 -29.78
N GLN A 126 8.67 14.16 -30.56
CA GLN A 126 7.45 14.77 -31.09
C GLN A 126 7.35 14.70 -32.62
N ILE A 127 8.46 14.92 -33.34
CA ILE A 127 8.47 15.07 -34.80
C ILE A 127 9.37 14.09 -35.56
N VAL A 128 10.13 13.25 -34.86
CA VAL A 128 11.05 12.27 -35.47
C VAL A 128 10.51 10.85 -35.30
N ARG A 129 10.79 10.00 -36.28
CA ARG A 129 10.63 8.55 -36.22
C ARG A 129 11.94 7.86 -36.56
N GLY A 130 12.08 6.61 -36.13
CA GLY A 130 13.29 5.83 -36.35
C GLY A 130 14.36 6.10 -35.30
N THR A 131 15.49 5.43 -35.46
CA THR A 131 16.63 5.43 -34.54
C THR A 131 17.92 5.54 -35.33
N LYS A 132 19.05 5.74 -34.65
CA LYS A 132 20.38 5.74 -35.30
C LYS A 132 20.60 4.48 -36.16
N ASN A 133 20.13 3.33 -35.68
CA ASN A 133 20.27 2.03 -36.35
C ASN A 133 19.32 1.82 -37.53
N THR A 134 18.15 2.48 -37.53
CA THR A 134 17.11 2.31 -38.56
C THR A 134 17.01 3.50 -39.53
N GLY A 135 17.77 4.57 -39.27
CA GLY A 135 17.70 5.85 -39.96
C GLY A 135 16.58 6.73 -39.40
N TYR A 136 16.89 8.01 -39.20
CA TYR A 136 15.90 9.00 -38.78
C TYR A 136 15.04 9.45 -39.94
N GLY A 137 13.76 9.68 -39.67
CA GLY A 137 12.81 10.21 -40.63
C GLY A 137 11.81 11.16 -39.98
N PHE A 138 11.18 11.99 -40.80
CA PHE A 138 10.10 12.87 -40.33
C PHE A 138 8.82 12.08 -40.00
N ALA A 139 8.23 12.34 -38.84
CA ALA A 139 7.05 11.65 -38.31
C ALA A 139 5.73 12.23 -38.87
N ARG A 140 5.57 12.27 -40.19
CA ARG A 140 4.42 12.91 -40.87
C ARG A 140 3.04 12.46 -40.33
N LYS A 141 2.87 11.17 -40.02
CA LYS A 141 1.61 10.64 -39.45
C LYS A 141 1.26 11.21 -38.07
N ARG A 142 2.24 11.43 -37.19
CA ARG A 142 2.02 12.06 -35.87
C ARG A 142 1.60 13.51 -36.03
N VAL A 143 2.24 14.20 -36.98
CA VAL A 143 1.89 15.59 -37.31
C VAL A 143 0.45 15.69 -37.82
N GLU A 144 0.06 14.82 -38.76
CA GLU A 144 -1.32 14.76 -39.28
C GLU A 144 -2.35 14.42 -38.18
N ALA A 145 -1.96 13.64 -37.17
CA ALA A 145 -2.79 13.33 -36.00
C ALA A 145 -2.86 14.47 -34.96
N GLY A 146 -2.17 15.60 -35.19
CA GLY A 146 -2.13 16.73 -34.24
C GLY A 146 -1.24 16.48 -33.02
N GLU A 147 -0.37 15.48 -33.07
CA GLU A 147 0.52 15.08 -31.97
C GLU A 147 1.89 15.76 -32.03
N ALA A 148 2.10 16.68 -32.96
CA ALA A 148 3.35 17.43 -33.12
C ALA A 148 3.66 18.35 -31.93
N VAL A 149 4.73 19.14 -32.03
CA VAL A 149 5.04 20.18 -31.04
C VAL A 149 3.92 21.23 -31.04
N THR A 150 3.47 21.62 -29.86
CA THR A 150 2.54 22.73 -29.69
C THR A 150 3.08 23.70 -28.67
N ARG A 151 2.69 24.98 -28.78
CA ARG A 151 3.07 26.01 -27.80
C ARG A 151 2.74 25.58 -26.37
N SER A 152 1.57 24.98 -26.17
CA SER A 152 1.16 24.47 -24.86
C SER A 152 2.05 23.34 -24.33
N LYS A 153 2.57 22.44 -25.17
CA LYS A 153 3.53 21.41 -24.73
C LYS A 153 4.84 22.05 -24.26
N ILE A 154 5.31 23.07 -24.97
CA ILE A 154 6.54 23.80 -24.62
C ILE A 154 6.34 24.60 -23.31
N GLU A 155 5.25 25.35 -23.18
CA GLU A 155 5.01 26.21 -22.01
C GLU A 155 4.83 25.42 -20.70
N ARG A 156 4.28 24.20 -20.78
CA ARG A 156 4.11 23.29 -19.63
C ARG A 156 5.44 22.80 -19.04
N LEU A 157 6.55 22.90 -19.77
CA LEU A 157 7.87 22.56 -19.26
C LEU A 157 8.21 23.33 -17.97
N ASN A 158 7.67 24.54 -17.78
CA ASN A 158 7.81 25.30 -16.53
C ASN A 158 7.33 24.49 -15.30
N GLY A 159 6.15 23.87 -15.39
CA GLY A 159 5.61 23.09 -14.27
C GLY A 159 6.41 21.82 -14.00
N PHE A 160 7.06 21.24 -15.01
CA PHE A 160 7.95 20.09 -14.82
C PHE A 160 9.29 20.52 -14.22
N SER A 161 9.83 21.65 -14.64
CA SER A 161 11.02 22.27 -14.05
C SER A 161 10.84 22.54 -12.56
N GLU A 162 9.67 22.99 -12.12
CA GLU A 162 9.36 23.18 -10.69
C GLU A 162 9.49 21.89 -9.89
N LEU A 163 9.00 20.77 -10.43
CA LEU A 163 9.07 19.46 -9.78
C LEU A 163 10.50 18.90 -9.74
N LEU A 164 11.32 19.24 -10.75
CA LEU A 164 12.73 18.87 -10.82
C LEU A 164 13.61 19.68 -9.85
N GLN A 165 13.13 20.77 -9.25
CA GLN A 165 13.98 21.57 -8.35
C GLN A 165 14.41 20.77 -7.12
N GLY A 166 15.70 20.83 -6.80
CA GLY A 166 16.29 20.22 -5.60
C GLY A 166 16.53 18.71 -5.69
N ILE A 167 16.41 18.11 -6.88
CA ILE A 167 16.68 16.67 -7.08
C ILE A 167 18.08 16.45 -7.67
N HIS A 168 18.63 15.25 -7.47
CA HIS A 168 19.85 14.81 -8.14
C HIS A 168 19.53 14.21 -9.52
N ILE A 169 20.25 14.63 -10.55
CA ILE A 169 20.09 14.14 -11.93
C ILE A 169 21.47 13.69 -12.42
N THR A 170 21.60 12.44 -12.86
CA THR A 170 22.89 11.87 -13.30
C THR A 170 22.81 11.15 -14.64
N CYS A 171 23.98 11.04 -15.28
CA CYS A 171 24.22 10.24 -16.46
C CYS A 171 25.23 9.13 -16.11
N GLN A 172 24.82 8.16 -15.31
CA GLN A 172 25.69 7.11 -14.76
C GLN A 172 25.12 5.73 -15.02
N ASP A 173 25.94 4.70 -14.79
CA ASP A 173 25.47 3.34 -14.84
C ASP A 173 24.49 3.08 -13.68
N TYR A 174 23.40 2.33 -13.94
CA TYR A 174 22.40 2.03 -12.92
C TYR A 174 23.00 1.32 -11.69
N ARG A 175 24.12 0.59 -11.86
CA ARG A 175 24.85 -0.07 -10.77
C ARG A 175 25.37 0.93 -9.75
N ASP A 176 25.77 2.12 -10.19
CA ASP A 176 26.22 3.18 -9.28
C ASP A 176 25.05 3.74 -8.45
N VAL A 177 23.86 3.84 -9.05
CA VAL A 177 22.63 4.30 -8.37
C VAL A 177 22.15 3.29 -7.33
N LEU A 178 22.14 2.00 -7.70
CA LEU A 178 21.72 0.90 -6.81
C LEU A 178 22.71 0.71 -5.65
N SER A 179 24.02 0.83 -5.90
CA SER A 179 25.04 0.63 -4.88
C SER A 179 25.33 1.86 -4.01
N ALA A 180 24.88 3.05 -4.42
CA ALA A 180 25.10 4.27 -3.66
C ALA A 180 24.49 4.18 -2.25
N PRO A 181 25.20 4.66 -1.21
CA PRO A 181 24.71 4.60 0.15
C PRO A 181 23.45 5.46 0.34
N GLY A 182 22.61 5.10 1.31
CA GLY A 182 21.40 5.82 1.67
C GLY A 182 20.66 5.09 2.78
N ASN A 183 19.71 5.78 3.43
CA ASN A 183 18.83 5.20 4.44
C ASN A 183 17.39 5.32 3.94
N ASP A 184 16.61 4.24 4.10
CA ASP A 184 15.19 4.17 3.70
C ASP A 184 15.00 4.57 2.22
N VAL A 185 15.76 3.91 1.33
CA VAL A 185 15.79 4.23 -0.10
C VAL A 185 14.84 3.31 -0.86
N PHE A 186 13.98 3.92 -1.68
CA PHE A 186 13.14 3.23 -2.65
C PHE A 186 13.67 3.47 -4.07
N CYS A 187 14.10 2.40 -4.74
CA CYS A 187 14.55 2.39 -6.11
C CYS A 187 13.45 1.88 -7.05
N PHE A 188 13.21 2.59 -8.15
CA PHE A 188 12.43 2.13 -9.29
C PHE A 188 13.36 1.83 -10.46
N ALA A 189 13.19 0.66 -11.09
CA ALA A 189 13.98 0.23 -12.23
C ALA A 189 13.08 -0.29 -13.36
N ASP A 190 13.09 0.42 -14.49
CA ASP A 190 12.42 0.02 -15.74
C ASP A 190 13.45 -0.07 -16.88
N PRO A 191 14.34 -1.08 -16.85
CA PRO A 191 15.37 -1.22 -17.86
C PRO A 191 14.80 -1.53 -19.26
N PRO A 192 15.61 -1.33 -20.32
CA PRO A 192 15.22 -1.67 -21.68
C PRO A 192 14.99 -3.19 -21.87
N TYR A 193 13.94 -3.57 -22.60
CA TYR A 193 13.56 -4.97 -22.87
C TYR A 193 14.53 -5.71 -23.83
N GLU A 194 14.83 -6.99 -23.56
CA GLU A 194 15.77 -7.83 -24.36
C GLU A 194 15.47 -7.85 -25.87
N GLU A 195 14.20 -7.96 -26.27
CA GLU A 195 13.81 -8.06 -27.69
C GLU A 195 13.82 -6.70 -28.43
N VAL A 196 13.83 -5.60 -27.68
CA VAL A 196 13.67 -4.23 -28.18
C VAL A 196 14.97 -3.42 -28.08
N GLY A 197 15.91 -3.84 -27.22
CA GLY A 197 17.19 -3.17 -26.93
C GLY A 197 17.93 -2.74 -28.20
N ASN A 198 18.07 -3.64 -29.18
CA ASN A 198 18.79 -3.35 -30.44
C ASN A 198 18.06 -2.42 -31.43
N ARG A 199 16.74 -2.18 -31.27
CA ARG A 199 15.95 -1.37 -32.21
C ARG A 199 15.57 0.02 -31.69
N MET A 200 15.39 0.20 -30.38
CA MET A 200 14.89 1.46 -29.79
C MET A 200 15.89 2.20 -28.88
N TYR A 201 16.85 1.53 -28.26
CA TYR A 201 17.81 2.15 -27.33
C TYR A 201 19.17 2.28 -28.00
N GLU A 202 19.79 3.47 -27.89
CA GLU A 202 21.00 3.81 -28.64
C GLU A 202 22.30 3.30 -27.95
N PHE A 203 22.20 2.71 -26.75
CA PHE A 203 23.35 2.32 -25.92
C PHE A 203 23.23 0.87 -25.38
N GLY A 204 23.97 -0.06 -26.02
CA GLY A 204 24.31 -1.39 -25.49
C GLY A 204 23.22 -2.47 -25.54
N ASP A 205 23.64 -3.73 -25.60
CA ASP A 205 22.77 -4.86 -25.27
C ASP A 205 22.50 -4.83 -23.76
N PHE A 206 21.23 -4.90 -23.35
CA PHE A 206 20.87 -4.98 -21.94
C PHE A 206 21.29 -6.33 -21.38
N ASP A 207 22.21 -6.30 -20.41
CA ASP A 207 22.69 -7.49 -19.71
C ASP A 207 21.76 -7.80 -18.52
N LEU A 208 20.79 -8.68 -18.76
CA LEU A 208 19.84 -9.12 -17.73
C LEU A 208 20.55 -9.83 -16.56
N GLU A 209 21.60 -10.62 -16.83
CA GLU A 209 22.34 -11.34 -15.79
C GLU A 209 23.07 -10.35 -14.87
N GLY A 210 23.80 -9.40 -15.46
CA GLY A 210 24.47 -8.33 -14.72
C GLY A 210 23.49 -7.45 -13.95
N PHE A 211 22.31 -7.17 -14.52
CA PHE A 211 21.25 -6.41 -13.85
C PHE A 211 20.69 -7.16 -12.64
N THR A 212 20.35 -8.44 -12.79
CA THR A 212 19.88 -9.27 -11.67
C THR A 212 20.92 -9.33 -10.56
N LEU A 213 22.21 -9.54 -10.87
CA LEU A 213 23.28 -9.54 -9.86
C LEU A 213 23.39 -8.20 -9.12
N ALA A 214 23.25 -7.08 -9.82
CA ALA A 214 23.27 -5.75 -9.21
C ALA A 214 22.06 -5.49 -8.30
N VAL A 215 20.87 -5.98 -8.69
CA VAL A 215 19.66 -5.94 -7.88
C VAL A 215 19.82 -6.80 -6.62
N GLU A 216 20.31 -8.03 -6.74
CA GLU A 216 20.51 -8.91 -5.57
C GLU A 216 21.57 -8.38 -4.60
N ALA A 217 22.55 -7.63 -5.10
CA ALA A 217 23.54 -6.96 -4.27
C ALA A 217 23.05 -5.64 -3.65
N CYS A 218 21.91 -5.11 -4.11
CA CYS A 218 21.33 -3.87 -3.63
C CYS A 218 20.78 -4.05 -2.21
N GLN A 219 21.13 -3.14 -1.31
CA GLN A 219 20.63 -3.14 0.08
C GLN A 219 19.31 -2.37 0.25
N HIS A 220 18.84 -1.74 -0.83
CA HIS A 220 17.66 -0.88 -0.85
C HIS A 220 16.45 -1.63 -1.43
N ASP A 221 15.26 -1.11 -1.15
CA ASP A 221 14.02 -1.63 -1.71
C ASP A 221 13.94 -1.29 -3.20
N VAL A 222 13.83 -2.30 -4.07
CA VAL A 222 13.78 -2.11 -5.53
C VAL A 222 12.46 -2.63 -6.08
N LEU A 223 11.74 -1.79 -6.84
CA LEU A 223 10.61 -2.20 -7.66
C LEU A 223 11.02 -2.20 -9.13
N ILE A 224 10.92 -3.37 -9.75
CA ILE A 224 11.38 -3.60 -11.12
C ILE A 224 10.19 -3.88 -12.03
N THR A 225 10.25 -3.34 -13.24
CA THR A 225 9.32 -3.66 -14.33
C THR A 225 10.07 -4.15 -15.56
N LEU A 226 9.71 -5.33 -16.06
CA LEU A 226 10.34 -5.97 -17.21
C LEU A 226 9.28 -6.56 -18.16
N ASN A 227 9.67 -6.94 -19.38
CA ASN A 227 8.79 -7.71 -20.24
C ASN A 227 8.67 -9.14 -19.73
N ASP A 228 7.51 -9.76 -19.92
CA ASP A 228 7.35 -11.15 -19.58
C ASP A 228 8.11 -12.07 -20.54
N SER A 229 9.20 -12.65 -20.04
CA SER A 229 9.98 -13.67 -20.73
C SER A 229 10.33 -14.79 -19.76
N ARG A 230 10.59 -15.98 -20.31
CA ARG A 230 11.06 -17.11 -19.50
C ARG A 230 12.34 -16.77 -18.74
N THR A 231 13.28 -16.07 -19.40
CA THR A 231 14.55 -15.64 -18.81
C THR A 231 14.33 -14.71 -17.63
N VAL A 232 13.44 -13.72 -17.76
CA VAL A 232 13.09 -12.78 -16.67
C VAL A 232 12.47 -13.50 -15.48
N ARG A 233 11.52 -14.42 -15.73
CA ARG A 233 10.88 -15.21 -14.67
C ARG A 233 11.87 -16.13 -13.94
N GLU A 234 12.82 -16.73 -14.66
CA GLU A 234 13.86 -17.57 -14.07
C GLU A 234 14.83 -16.72 -13.24
N ALA A 235 15.29 -15.59 -13.77
CA ALA A 235 16.25 -14.68 -13.12
C ALA A 235 15.73 -14.11 -11.79
N PHE A 236 14.44 -13.76 -11.71
CA PHE A 236 13.83 -13.19 -10.51
C PHE A 236 12.86 -14.14 -9.80
N SER A 237 13.01 -15.46 -10.00
CA SER A 237 12.11 -16.47 -9.44
C SER A 237 11.97 -16.42 -7.92
N GLN A 238 13.00 -15.92 -7.21
CA GLN A 238 12.99 -15.75 -5.75
C GLN A 238 12.15 -14.57 -5.24
N HIS A 239 11.81 -13.60 -6.10
CA HIS A 239 11.14 -12.34 -5.72
C HIS A 239 9.62 -12.32 -6.03
N ARG A 240 8.99 -13.50 -6.13
CA ARG A 240 7.54 -13.67 -6.41
C ARG A 240 7.02 -12.72 -7.52
N PRO A 241 7.57 -12.79 -8.75
CA PRO A 241 7.19 -11.91 -9.87
C PRO A 241 5.69 -11.98 -10.18
N ILE A 242 5.06 -10.82 -10.43
CA ILE A 242 3.66 -10.70 -10.87
C ILE A 242 3.62 -10.41 -12.36
N VAL A 243 2.77 -11.13 -13.11
CA VAL A 243 2.53 -10.83 -14.53
C VAL A 243 1.31 -9.91 -14.68
N HIS A 244 1.53 -8.69 -15.15
CA HIS A 244 0.48 -7.74 -15.47
C HIS A 244 0.12 -7.75 -16.96
N GLN A 245 -1.16 -8.00 -17.26
CA GLN A 245 -1.73 -7.90 -18.60
C GLN A 245 -2.10 -6.44 -18.90
N VAL A 246 -1.36 -5.77 -19.78
CA VAL A 246 -1.69 -4.40 -20.18
C VAL A 246 -2.88 -4.42 -21.15
N GLY A 247 -4.02 -3.82 -20.77
CA GLY A 247 -5.29 -3.89 -21.49
C GLY A 247 -5.35 -3.23 -22.89
N TYR A 248 -5.92 -3.98 -23.85
CA TYR A 248 -6.43 -3.71 -25.21
C TYR A 248 -6.06 -2.42 -25.99
N SER A 249 -5.42 -2.61 -27.14
CA SER A 249 -5.52 -1.68 -28.28
C SER A 249 -6.74 -2.03 -29.15
N VAL A 250 -7.45 -1.01 -29.66
CA VAL A 250 -8.62 -1.13 -30.56
C VAL A 250 -8.26 -1.75 -31.92
N SER A 251 -7.01 -2.11 -32.15
CA SER A 251 -6.47 -2.54 -33.44
C SER A 251 -5.72 -3.87 -33.40
N GLY A 252 -6.13 -4.81 -32.55
CA GLY A 252 -5.97 -6.25 -32.81
C GLY A 252 -4.57 -6.80 -33.10
N ASN A 253 -3.48 -6.20 -32.62
CA ASN A 253 -2.15 -6.84 -32.70
C ASN A 253 -1.31 -6.58 -31.45
N GLN A 254 -1.01 -7.70 -30.77
CA GLN A 254 -0.12 -7.97 -29.63
C GLN A 254 -0.46 -7.32 -28.27
N GLN A 255 -0.92 -8.18 -27.35
CA GLN A 255 -0.92 -7.96 -25.90
C GLN A 255 0.53 -7.95 -25.40
N GLY A 256 0.95 -6.88 -24.72
CA GLY A 256 2.20 -6.86 -23.96
C GLY A 256 1.94 -7.32 -22.52
N GLN A 257 2.75 -8.26 -22.04
CA GLN A 257 2.76 -8.68 -20.64
C GLN A 257 3.98 -8.07 -19.97
N GLU A 258 3.77 -7.38 -18.86
CA GLU A 258 4.85 -6.84 -18.03
C GLU A 258 4.97 -7.65 -16.74
N VAL A 259 6.18 -7.89 -16.26
CA VAL A 259 6.46 -8.53 -14.98
C VAL A 259 6.85 -7.45 -13.99
N ILE A 260 6.17 -7.44 -12.85
CA ILE A 260 6.42 -6.53 -11.72
C ILE A 260 7.09 -7.32 -10.61
N ILE A 261 8.23 -6.83 -10.14
CA ILE A 261 9.13 -7.58 -9.26
C ILE A 261 9.63 -6.64 -8.15
N PRO A 262 9.00 -6.65 -6.97
CA PRO A 262 9.58 -6.01 -5.79
C PRO A 262 10.61 -6.93 -5.12
N THR A 263 11.73 -6.37 -4.69
CA THR A 263 12.73 -7.09 -3.87
C THR A 263 12.41 -7.09 -2.37
N TYR A 264 11.32 -6.42 -2.00
CA TYR A 264 10.85 -6.25 -0.64
C TYR A 264 9.47 -6.85 -0.46
N GLN A 265 9.13 -7.16 0.79
CA GLN A 265 7.80 -7.66 1.13
C GLN A 265 6.85 -6.50 1.33
N THR A 266 5.75 -6.50 0.58
CA THR A 266 4.62 -5.61 0.82
C THR A 266 3.31 -6.40 0.75
N PRO A 267 2.42 -6.31 1.76
CA PRO A 267 1.10 -6.94 1.71
C PRO A 267 0.28 -6.52 0.48
N LEU A 268 0.58 -5.33 -0.06
CA LEU A 268 -0.07 -4.76 -1.24
C LEU A 268 0.23 -5.58 -2.51
N LEU A 269 1.31 -6.36 -2.53
CA LEU A 269 1.68 -7.21 -3.66
C LEU A 269 0.67 -8.34 -3.86
N ASP A 270 0.28 -9.03 -2.79
CA ASP A 270 -0.72 -10.10 -2.84
C ASP A 270 -2.13 -9.56 -3.15
N ILE A 271 -2.42 -8.30 -2.76
CA ILE A 271 -3.68 -7.61 -3.11
C ILE A 271 -3.69 -7.31 -4.61
N TYR A 272 -2.63 -6.71 -5.11
CA TYR A 272 -2.50 -6.33 -6.50
C TYR A 272 -2.53 -7.53 -7.43
N ALA A 273 -1.80 -8.61 -7.10
CA ALA A 273 -1.84 -9.87 -7.84
C ALA A 273 -3.29 -10.38 -7.97
N ARG A 274 -4.04 -10.40 -6.86
CA ARG A 274 -5.46 -10.82 -6.86
C ARG A 274 -6.34 -9.92 -7.72
N GLN A 275 -6.15 -8.60 -7.66
CA GLN A 275 -6.93 -7.64 -8.46
C GLN A 275 -6.77 -7.83 -9.97
N ILE A 276 -5.59 -8.24 -10.42
CA ILE A 276 -5.30 -8.47 -11.84
C ILE A 276 -5.52 -9.93 -12.27
N GLY A 277 -6.03 -10.79 -11.37
CA GLY A 277 -6.32 -12.19 -11.64
C GLY A 277 -5.11 -13.13 -11.61
N GLU A 278 -3.96 -12.66 -11.10
CA GLU A 278 -2.76 -13.45 -10.88
C GLU A 278 -2.79 -14.15 -9.51
N ARG A 279 -2.18 -15.33 -9.43
CA ARG A 279 -2.01 -16.07 -8.17
C ARG A 279 -0.53 -16.25 -7.89
N LEU A 280 -0.03 -15.50 -6.91
CA LEU A 280 1.37 -15.62 -6.50
C LEU A 280 1.66 -17.02 -5.93
N PRO A 281 2.84 -17.60 -6.22
CA PRO A 281 3.28 -18.82 -5.55
C PRO A 281 3.34 -18.57 -4.04
N GLU A 282 2.97 -19.56 -3.21
CA GLU A 282 2.99 -19.39 -1.75
C GLU A 282 4.38 -18.95 -1.28
N PRO A 283 4.48 -17.99 -0.34
CA PRO A 283 5.77 -17.55 0.16
C PRO A 283 6.56 -18.76 0.69
N VAL A 284 7.82 -18.88 0.27
CA VAL A 284 8.75 -19.82 0.89
C VAL A 284 8.99 -19.29 2.30
N PRO A 285 8.69 -20.06 3.37
CA PRO A 285 8.84 -19.55 4.72
C PRO A 285 10.28 -19.10 4.95
N ALA A 286 10.45 -17.85 5.39
CA ALA A 286 11.73 -17.39 5.89
C ALA A 286 12.14 -18.32 7.04
N VAL A 287 13.34 -18.91 6.94
CA VAL A 287 13.90 -19.73 8.02
C VAL A 287 14.14 -18.78 9.20
N ALA A 288 13.21 -18.76 10.15
CA ALA A 288 13.37 -18.03 11.39
C ALA A 288 14.53 -18.63 12.18
N ASN A 289 15.46 -17.77 12.63
CA ASN A 289 16.51 -18.17 13.54
C ASN A 289 15.90 -18.61 14.87
N ASP A 290 16.02 -19.91 15.12
CA ASP A 290 15.56 -20.63 16.30
C ASP A 290 16.45 -20.27 17.49
N ASN A 291 16.11 -19.21 18.25
CA ASN A 291 16.75 -18.89 19.54
C ASN A 291 15.87 -17.97 20.41
N ASP A 292 14.77 -18.52 20.93
CA ASP A 292 14.32 -18.41 22.34
C ASP A 292 12.86 -18.90 22.45
N ALA A 293 12.70 -20.21 22.65
CA ALA A 293 11.40 -20.86 22.73
C ALA A 293 10.66 -20.53 24.05
N ARG A 294 9.98 -19.38 24.10
CA ARG A 294 8.71 -19.28 24.84
C ARG A 294 7.57 -19.65 23.88
N PRO A 295 6.59 -20.45 24.31
CA PRO A 295 5.38 -20.61 23.49
C PRO A 295 4.69 -19.25 23.36
N LEU A 296 4.59 -18.73 22.13
CA LEU A 296 3.91 -17.48 21.75
C LEU A 296 2.38 -17.66 21.81
N MET A 297 1.87 -18.12 22.94
CA MET A 297 0.46 -18.43 23.18
C MET A 297 0.18 -18.46 24.68
N ASP A 298 -1.07 -18.14 25.04
CA ASP A 298 -1.56 -17.97 26.41
C ASP A 298 -0.83 -16.89 27.23
N CYS A 299 -0.49 -15.78 26.60
CA CYS A 299 0.21 -14.67 27.26
C CYS A 299 -0.34 -13.31 26.83
N VAL A 300 -0.02 -12.30 27.64
CA VAL A 300 -0.25 -10.88 27.34
C VAL A 300 1.10 -10.18 27.35
N PHE A 301 1.48 -9.58 26.23
CA PHE A 301 2.72 -8.83 26.10
C PHE A 301 2.55 -7.40 26.61
N ASN A 302 3.51 -6.94 27.41
CA ASN A 302 3.60 -5.55 27.85
C ASN A 302 4.33 -4.70 26.81
N GLN A 303 3.74 -4.52 25.63
CA GLN A 303 4.35 -3.76 24.52
C GLN A 303 3.26 -3.21 23.58
N SER A 304 3.65 -2.29 22.70
CA SER A 304 2.76 -1.76 21.65
C SER A 304 2.42 -2.86 20.66
N CYS A 305 1.17 -2.88 20.22
CA CYS A 305 0.68 -3.73 19.13
C CYS A 305 0.97 -3.14 17.73
N GLU A 306 1.62 -1.97 17.64
CA GLU A 306 2.16 -1.44 16.38
C GLU A 306 3.32 -2.30 15.83
N ASP A 307 3.94 -3.11 16.68
CA ASP A 307 4.97 -4.07 16.33
C ASP A 307 4.65 -5.43 16.96
N MET A 308 4.23 -6.37 16.11
CA MET A 308 4.01 -7.77 16.45
C MET A 308 5.05 -8.68 15.79
N SER A 309 6.25 -8.18 15.46
CA SER A 309 7.33 -8.93 14.79
C SER A 309 7.72 -10.24 15.49
N LEU A 310 7.49 -10.33 16.80
CA LEU A 310 7.66 -11.57 17.58
C LEU A 310 6.69 -12.69 17.15
N LEU A 311 5.57 -12.37 16.50
CA LEU A 311 4.60 -13.32 15.98
C LEU A 311 4.95 -13.71 14.55
N PRO A 312 4.97 -15.01 14.22
CA PRO A 312 5.08 -15.46 12.84
C PRO A 312 3.90 -14.96 12.00
N ASP A 313 4.14 -14.76 10.71
CA ASP A 313 3.10 -14.55 9.71
C ASP A 313 2.12 -15.74 9.72
N ASP A 314 0.85 -15.47 9.39
CA ASP A 314 -0.19 -16.50 9.29
C ASP A 314 -0.24 -17.44 10.51
N SER A 315 -0.19 -16.90 11.73
CA SER A 315 -0.22 -17.65 12.99
C SER A 315 -1.50 -17.46 13.82
N ILE A 316 -2.26 -16.39 13.54
CA ILE A 316 -3.48 -16.01 14.25
C ILE A 316 -4.72 -16.43 13.48
N HIS A 317 -5.63 -17.12 14.15
CA HIS A 317 -6.80 -17.71 13.51
C HIS A 317 -8.01 -16.77 13.53
N LEU A 318 -8.14 -16.00 14.61
CA LEU A 318 -9.21 -15.06 14.85
C LEU A 318 -8.66 -13.88 15.68
N THR A 319 -8.97 -12.66 15.29
CA THR A 319 -8.76 -11.47 16.11
C THR A 319 -10.11 -10.96 16.59
N VAL A 320 -10.28 -10.76 17.89
CA VAL A 320 -11.46 -10.11 18.47
C VAL A 320 -10.98 -8.99 19.37
N THR A 321 -11.38 -7.75 19.07
CA THR A 321 -10.81 -6.60 19.76
C THR A 321 -11.74 -5.40 19.78
N SER A 322 -11.37 -4.41 20.58
CA SER A 322 -12.02 -3.10 20.64
C SER A 322 -10.93 -2.05 20.89
N PRO A 323 -10.46 -1.34 19.84
CA PRO A 323 -9.44 -0.31 20.00
C PRO A 323 -9.96 0.86 20.86
N PRO A 324 -9.09 1.71 21.42
CA PRO A 324 -9.47 3.02 21.94
C PRO A 324 -10.17 3.85 20.85
N TYR A 325 -11.19 4.64 21.21
CA TYR A 325 -12.04 5.35 20.24
C TYR A 325 -11.61 6.81 19.99
N ASN A 326 -10.50 7.23 20.59
CA ASN A 326 -9.97 8.59 20.54
C ASN A 326 -10.95 9.63 21.11
N VAL A 327 -11.45 9.38 22.34
CA VAL A 327 -12.48 10.19 23.01
C VAL A 327 -12.03 10.70 24.40
N GLY A 328 -10.74 10.65 24.68
CA GLY A 328 -10.12 11.19 25.89
C GLY A 328 -10.31 10.34 27.15
N ILE A 329 -10.46 9.02 27.03
CA ILE A 329 -10.54 8.12 28.18
C ILE A 329 -9.14 7.92 28.78
N GLY A 330 -8.98 8.23 30.07
CA GLY A 330 -7.75 7.99 30.80
C GLY A 330 -7.57 6.51 31.18
N TYR A 331 -6.92 5.73 30.33
CA TYR A 331 -6.56 4.32 30.61
C TYR A 331 -5.34 4.22 31.54
N GLY A 332 -4.38 5.13 31.41
CA GLY A 332 -3.18 5.24 32.22
C GLY A 332 -2.15 6.14 31.55
N GLU A 333 -0.91 6.11 32.02
CA GLU A 333 0.15 7.04 31.58
C GLU A 333 0.78 6.64 30.24
N ASN A 334 0.65 5.37 29.82
CA ASN A 334 1.25 4.85 28.59
C ASN A 334 0.27 4.83 27.41
N THR A 335 -0.99 5.25 27.61
CA THR A 335 -2.03 5.22 26.59
C THR A 335 -2.55 6.62 26.31
N ASP A 336 -2.43 7.05 25.06
CA ASP A 336 -3.01 8.29 24.55
C ASP A 336 -4.27 8.01 23.72
N ASP A 337 -5.42 8.44 24.24
CA ASP A 337 -6.76 8.34 23.63
C ASP A 337 -7.32 9.72 23.24
N ASP A 338 -6.46 10.74 23.05
CA ASP A 338 -6.84 12.08 22.59
C ASP A 338 -5.85 12.64 21.55
N ARG A 339 -5.49 11.78 20.59
CA ARG A 339 -4.55 12.10 19.51
C ARG A 339 -5.21 13.01 18.46
N PRO A 340 -4.42 13.79 17.69
CA PRO A 340 -4.89 14.34 16.43
C PRO A 340 -5.50 13.23 15.56
N PHE A 341 -6.63 13.52 14.91
CA PHE A 341 -7.44 12.47 14.27
C PHE A 341 -6.68 11.70 13.18
N ASP A 342 -5.87 12.40 12.38
CA ASP A 342 -5.04 11.76 11.34
C ASP A 342 -3.97 10.86 11.97
N ASP A 343 -3.28 11.32 13.02
CA ASP A 343 -2.29 10.52 13.76
C ASP A 343 -2.92 9.26 14.39
N TYR A 344 -4.17 9.36 14.86
CA TYR A 344 -4.94 8.22 15.37
C TYR A 344 -5.26 7.21 14.27
N LEU A 345 -5.65 7.67 13.08
CA LEU A 345 -5.90 6.79 11.94
C LEU A 345 -4.62 6.11 11.46
N ASP A 346 -3.51 6.83 11.38
CA ASP A 346 -2.20 6.27 11.00
C ASP A 346 -1.71 5.24 12.03
N TRP A 347 -1.92 5.52 13.31
CA TRP A 347 -1.63 4.58 14.39
C TRP A 347 -2.45 3.28 14.26
N LEU A 348 -3.77 3.38 14.06
CA LEU A 348 -4.62 2.21 13.83
C LEU A 348 -4.21 1.44 12.56
N ARG A 349 -3.84 2.14 11.50
CA ARG A 349 -3.39 1.52 10.24
C ARG A 349 -2.18 0.61 10.48
N LYS A 350 -1.17 1.05 11.24
CA LYS A 350 -0.01 0.23 11.60
C LYS A 350 -0.41 -1.05 12.32
N VAL A 351 -1.31 -0.93 13.30
CA VAL A 351 -1.83 -2.09 14.05
C VAL A 351 -2.58 -3.05 13.10
N PHE A 352 -3.42 -2.54 12.20
CA PHE A 352 -4.18 -3.38 11.27
C PHE A 352 -3.30 -4.06 10.21
N VAL A 353 -2.19 -3.44 9.78
CA VAL A 353 -1.17 -4.08 8.94
C VAL A 353 -0.57 -5.28 9.66
N GLU A 354 -0.19 -5.13 10.92
CA GLU A 354 0.32 -6.25 11.73
C GLU A 354 -0.73 -7.34 11.91
N ILE A 355 -1.99 -6.98 12.20
CA ILE A 355 -3.09 -7.95 12.28
C ILE A 355 -3.25 -8.69 10.94
N HIS A 356 -3.16 -8.01 9.80
CA HIS A 356 -3.22 -8.66 8.49
C HIS A 356 -2.06 -9.64 8.28
N ARG A 357 -0.83 -9.23 8.59
CA ARG A 357 0.37 -10.08 8.48
C ARG A 357 0.21 -11.37 9.27
N VAL A 358 -0.17 -11.27 10.56
CA VAL A 358 -0.24 -12.43 11.46
C VAL A 358 -1.50 -13.27 11.29
N THR A 359 -2.58 -12.73 10.71
CA THR A 359 -3.83 -13.49 10.50
C THR A 359 -3.63 -14.53 9.40
N VAL A 360 -4.05 -15.79 9.60
CA VAL A 360 -4.03 -16.83 8.56
C VAL A 360 -4.94 -16.49 7.37
N VAL A 361 -4.63 -17.01 6.17
CA VAL A 361 -5.59 -17.00 5.05
C VAL A 361 -6.90 -17.68 5.46
N GLY A 362 -8.03 -17.04 5.18
CA GLY A 362 -9.36 -17.42 5.63
C GLY A 362 -9.68 -16.97 7.06
N GLY A 363 -8.69 -16.52 7.84
CA GLY A 363 -8.81 -16.07 9.22
C GLY A 363 -9.70 -14.84 9.33
N ARG A 364 -10.27 -14.61 10.52
CA ARG A 364 -11.26 -13.56 10.73
C ARG A 364 -10.77 -12.49 11.67
N VAL A 365 -11.23 -11.27 11.45
CA VAL A 365 -11.00 -10.14 12.35
C VAL A 365 -12.35 -9.53 12.70
N CYS A 366 -12.60 -9.32 13.98
CA CYS A 366 -13.83 -8.77 14.53
C CYS A 366 -13.48 -7.55 15.40
N ILE A 367 -13.87 -6.36 14.93
CA ILE A 367 -13.51 -5.08 15.57
C ILE A 367 -14.77 -4.45 16.13
N ASN A 368 -14.87 -4.40 17.46
CA ASN A 368 -15.92 -3.67 18.15
C ASN A 368 -15.57 -2.18 18.21
N ILE A 369 -16.41 -1.34 17.61
CA ILE A 369 -16.23 0.10 17.53
C ILE A 369 -17.57 0.83 17.60
N ASN A 370 -17.55 2.08 18.07
CA ASN A 370 -18.67 3.01 17.93
C ASN A 370 -18.30 4.20 17.05
N ASN A 371 -19.32 4.85 16.49
CA ASN A 371 -19.16 6.19 15.94
C ASN A 371 -18.99 7.21 17.07
N THR A 372 -18.12 8.18 16.85
CA THR A 372 -17.72 9.17 17.86
C THR A 372 -18.08 10.57 17.39
N GLY A 373 -17.79 11.59 18.19
CA GLY A 373 -18.14 12.96 17.86
C GLY A 373 -19.66 13.23 17.88
N ARG A 374 -20.05 14.42 18.34
CA ARG A 374 -21.45 14.90 18.29
C ARG A 374 -21.59 16.21 17.52
N SER A 375 -20.53 16.99 17.43
CA SER A 375 -20.44 18.22 16.63
C SER A 375 -18.95 18.55 16.39
N PRO A 376 -18.32 18.02 15.33
CA PRO A 376 -18.91 17.17 14.27
C PRO A 376 -19.15 15.71 14.73
N TYR A 377 -20.02 15.01 14.00
CA TYR A 377 -20.17 13.55 14.08
C TYR A 377 -19.04 12.89 13.28
N ILE A 378 -18.41 11.88 13.86
CA ILE A 378 -17.28 11.16 13.29
C ILE A 378 -17.74 9.72 13.00
N PRO A 379 -17.89 9.34 11.71
CA PRO A 379 -18.29 8.00 11.30
C PRO A 379 -17.09 7.05 11.38
N LEU A 380 -16.56 6.82 12.58
CA LEU A 380 -15.37 6.01 12.82
C LEU A 380 -15.49 4.60 12.22
N THR A 381 -16.69 4.02 12.19
CA THR A 381 -16.93 2.73 11.53
C THR A 381 -16.56 2.76 10.05
N ALA A 382 -16.86 3.85 9.34
CA ALA A 382 -16.57 3.99 7.91
C ALA A 382 -15.07 4.15 7.66
N HIS A 383 -14.37 4.92 8.51
CA HIS A 383 -12.92 5.07 8.42
C HIS A 383 -12.20 3.74 8.62
N ILE A 384 -12.59 2.96 9.63
CA ILE A 384 -12.01 1.65 9.89
C ILE A 384 -12.36 0.66 8.78
N HIS A 385 -13.58 0.69 8.25
CA HIS A 385 -13.99 -0.20 7.15
C HIS A 385 -13.11 0.01 5.92
N LEU A 386 -12.96 1.25 5.45
CA LEU A 386 -12.12 1.59 4.31
C LEU A 386 -10.64 1.24 4.58
N MET A 387 -10.15 1.53 5.77
CA MET A 387 -8.77 1.21 6.17
C MET A 387 -8.51 -0.30 6.15
N MET A 388 -9.44 -1.12 6.63
CA MET A 388 -9.32 -2.58 6.62
C MET A 388 -9.29 -3.14 5.18
N GLU A 389 -10.12 -2.59 4.28
CA GLU A 389 -10.08 -2.93 2.85
C GLU A 389 -8.74 -2.54 2.22
N GLU A 390 -8.24 -1.33 2.49
CA GLU A 390 -6.94 -0.84 2.02
C GLU A 390 -5.77 -1.72 2.50
N VAL A 391 -5.85 -2.22 3.74
CA VAL A 391 -4.86 -3.15 4.31
C VAL A 391 -4.91 -4.54 3.65
N GLY A 392 -6.02 -4.90 2.98
CA GLY A 392 -6.16 -6.15 2.22
C GLY A 392 -7.14 -7.16 2.78
N PHE A 393 -7.92 -6.78 3.80
CA PHE A 393 -9.00 -7.60 4.31
C PHE A 393 -10.24 -7.55 3.40
N LEU A 394 -10.96 -8.67 3.34
CA LEU A 394 -12.24 -8.81 2.67
C LEU A 394 -13.39 -8.53 3.66
N PRO A 395 -14.27 -7.55 3.40
CA PRO A 395 -15.44 -7.30 4.22
C PRO A 395 -16.38 -8.51 4.21
N ARG A 396 -16.80 -8.96 5.41
CA ARG A 396 -17.70 -10.10 5.55
C ARG A 396 -19.08 -9.71 6.04
N GLY A 397 -19.17 -8.60 6.75
CA GLY A 397 -20.43 -8.05 7.26
C GLY A 397 -20.23 -7.33 8.57
N GLU A 398 -21.34 -6.89 9.14
CA GLU A 398 -21.36 -6.11 10.38
C GLU A 398 -22.42 -6.68 11.32
N ILE A 399 -22.11 -6.70 12.61
CA ILE A 399 -23.04 -7.06 13.67
C ILE A 399 -23.34 -5.82 14.49
N ILE A 400 -24.62 -5.52 14.69
CA ILE A 400 -25.08 -4.46 15.57
C ILE A 400 -25.25 -5.05 16.97
N TRP A 401 -24.33 -4.68 17.86
CA TRP A 401 -24.49 -4.97 19.27
C TRP A 401 -25.42 -3.94 19.91
N ASN A 402 -26.69 -4.33 20.08
CA ASN A 402 -27.67 -3.56 20.82
C ASN A 402 -27.44 -3.72 22.33
N LYS A 403 -27.16 -2.61 23.02
CA LYS A 403 -26.91 -2.57 24.46
C LYS A 403 -28.20 -2.65 25.30
N GLY A 404 -29.37 -2.65 24.65
CA GLY A 404 -30.67 -2.69 25.28
C GLY A 404 -31.09 -1.35 25.90
N GLY A 405 -32.21 -1.34 26.64
CA GLY A 405 -32.82 -0.14 27.25
C GLY A 405 -32.03 0.50 28.40
N GLY A 406 -30.78 0.10 28.63
CA GLY A 406 -29.93 0.56 29.74
C GLY A 406 -29.19 1.88 29.51
N VAL A 407 -29.35 2.53 28.34
CA VAL A 407 -28.76 3.85 28.07
C VAL A 407 -29.57 4.93 28.80
N ALA A 408 -29.26 5.12 30.09
CA ALA A 408 -29.81 6.19 30.90
C ALA A 408 -29.21 7.54 30.47
N GLY A 409 -30.06 8.47 30.00
CA GLY A 409 -29.69 9.85 29.71
C GLY A 409 -30.63 10.51 28.71
N PHE A 410 -31.00 11.78 28.93
CA PHE A 410 -31.70 12.57 27.90
C PHE A 410 -30.76 12.78 26.70
N GLY A 411 -31.31 12.87 25.49
CA GLY A 411 -30.51 13.08 24.28
C GLY A 411 -29.85 14.45 24.36
N TRP A 412 -28.60 14.55 23.92
CA TRP A 412 -27.91 15.83 23.82
C TRP A 412 -28.58 16.72 22.76
N GLY A 413 -28.32 18.02 22.83
CA GLY A 413 -28.89 18.99 21.89
C GLY A 413 -30.20 19.63 22.36
N SER A 414 -30.98 20.16 21.42
CA SER A 414 -32.15 20.97 21.75
C SER A 414 -33.36 20.13 22.13
N HIS A 415 -33.66 20.08 23.43
CA HIS A 415 -34.84 19.38 23.94
C HIS A 415 -36.14 20.01 23.43
N GLY A 416 -37.00 19.20 22.79
CA GLY A 416 -38.30 19.63 22.30
C GLY A 416 -38.27 20.67 21.17
N LYS A 417 -37.10 20.93 20.56
CA LYS A 417 -36.93 21.87 19.45
C LYS A 417 -36.19 21.21 18.29
N PRO A 418 -36.54 21.53 17.03
CA PRO A 418 -35.87 20.97 15.85
C PRO A 418 -34.52 21.64 15.54
N SER A 419 -34.07 22.60 16.36
CA SER A 419 -32.86 23.39 16.08
C SER A 419 -31.58 22.57 16.01
N ASN A 420 -31.42 21.58 16.90
CA ASN A 420 -30.24 20.70 16.96
C ASN A 420 -30.49 19.46 17.86
N PRO A 421 -31.46 18.58 17.55
CA PRO A 421 -31.59 17.31 18.27
C PRO A 421 -30.45 16.36 17.90
N VAL A 422 -29.79 15.73 18.89
CA VAL A 422 -28.70 14.77 18.66
C VAL A 422 -29.17 13.35 18.96
N LEU A 423 -28.83 12.41 18.09
CA LEU A 423 -29.15 10.99 18.24
C LEU A 423 -28.43 10.39 19.46
N ARG A 424 -29.06 9.39 20.10
CA ARG A 424 -28.42 8.58 21.15
C ARG A 424 -27.93 7.29 20.54
N ASP A 425 -26.68 6.94 20.79
CA ASP A 425 -26.17 5.63 20.43
C ASP A 425 -26.71 4.60 21.42
N VAL A 426 -27.53 3.68 20.92
CA VAL A 426 -28.06 2.54 21.69
C VAL A 426 -27.36 1.24 21.34
N HIS A 427 -26.42 1.30 20.40
CA HIS A 427 -25.69 0.16 19.87
C HIS A 427 -24.23 0.49 19.59
N GLU A 428 -23.44 -0.55 19.39
CA GLU A 428 -22.11 -0.52 18.80
C GLU A 428 -22.05 -1.45 17.58
N TYR A 429 -20.98 -1.33 16.80
CA TYR A 429 -20.74 -2.12 15.60
C TYR A 429 -19.61 -3.10 15.87
N VAL A 430 -19.80 -4.35 15.49
CA VAL A 430 -18.69 -5.29 15.28
C VAL A 430 -18.51 -5.46 13.79
N LEU A 431 -17.43 -4.88 13.27
CA LEU A 431 -17.04 -5.03 11.87
C LEU A 431 -16.33 -6.37 11.70
N VAL A 432 -16.73 -7.17 10.71
CA VAL A 432 -16.21 -8.52 10.47
C VAL A 432 -15.52 -8.60 9.13
N PHE A 433 -14.27 -9.07 9.14
CA PHE A 433 -13.42 -9.20 7.96
C PHE A 433 -12.77 -10.57 7.85
N SER A 434 -12.30 -10.92 6.65
CA SER A 434 -11.53 -12.12 6.34
C SER A 434 -10.24 -11.81 5.59
N LYS A 435 -9.13 -12.49 5.89
CA LYS A 435 -7.89 -12.37 5.08
C LYS A 435 -7.92 -13.33 3.89
N GLY A 436 -7.64 -12.85 2.68
CA GLY A 436 -7.37 -13.71 1.52
C GLY A 436 -8.60 -14.36 0.88
N ASP A 437 -9.32 -15.17 1.65
CA ASP A 437 -10.51 -15.94 1.26
C ASP A 437 -11.55 -15.85 2.40
N TYR A 438 -12.82 -16.04 2.11
CA TYR A 438 -13.86 -16.17 3.13
C TYR A 438 -13.84 -17.56 3.80
N CYS A 439 -13.27 -18.55 3.13
CA CYS A 439 -13.17 -19.94 3.57
C CYS A 439 -11.81 -20.24 4.21
N ARG A 440 -11.82 -20.99 5.31
CA ARG A 440 -10.62 -21.59 5.90
C ARG A 440 -10.49 -23.02 5.38
N THR A 441 -9.57 -23.23 4.45
CA THR A 441 -9.40 -24.51 3.73
C THR A 441 -8.76 -25.59 4.62
N ASP A 442 -7.97 -25.16 5.60
CA ASP A 442 -7.27 -25.97 6.60
C ASP A 442 -8.17 -26.57 7.70
N LEU A 443 -9.46 -26.20 7.74
CA LEU A 443 -10.42 -26.76 8.73
C LEU A 443 -11.00 -28.09 8.29
N ARG A 444 -10.93 -28.46 7.00
CA ARG A 444 -11.64 -29.64 6.50
C ARG A 444 -11.18 -30.93 7.18
N ASP A 445 -9.87 -31.05 7.42
CA ASP A 445 -9.28 -32.21 8.08
C ASP A 445 -9.17 -32.03 9.61
N ARG A 446 -8.90 -30.80 10.10
CA ARG A 446 -8.79 -30.50 11.54
C ARG A 446 -10.09 -30.68 12.32
N TYR A 447 -11.25 -30.49 11.69
CA TYR A 447 -12.56 -30.55 12.35
C TYR A 447 -13.28 -31.88 12.11
N ARG A 448 -12.58 -32.85 11.53
CA ARG A 448 -13.11 -34.18 11.32
C ARG A 448 -13.30 -34.87 12.68
N GLY A 449 -14.53 -34.83 13.19
CA GLY A 449 -14.88 -35.38 14.50
C GLY A 449 -15.18 -34.33 15.59
N ILE A 450 -15.01 -33.04 15.31
CA ILE A 450 -15.48 -31.97 16.20
C ILE A 450 -17.01 -31.86 16.05
N LYS A 451 -17.73 -31.79 17.17
CA LYS A 451 -19.18 -31.66 17.15
C LYS A 451 -19.56 -30.29 16.57
N PRO A 452 -20.37 -30.24 15.49
CA PRO A 452 -20.79 -28.96 14.94
C PRO A 452 -21.66 -28.19 15.94
N ILE A 453 -21.67 -26.87 15.79
CA ILE A 453 -22.63 -25.99 16.46
C ILE A 453 -24.04 -26.49 16.11
N SER A 454 -24.95 -26.50 17.09
CA SER A 454 -26.34 -26.90 16.82
C SER A 454 -26.98 -25.94 15.81
N SER A 455 -27.96 -26.42 15.04
CA SER A 455 -28.64 -25.59 14.04
C SER A 455 -29.29 -24.35 14.68
N ASP A 456 -29.85 -24.49 15.88
CA ASP A 456 -30.48 -23.39 16.61
C ASP A 456 -29.44 -22.34 17.08
N ASP A 457 -28.31 -22.81 17.64
CA ASP A 457 -27.21 -21.92 18.04
C ASP A 457 -26.63 -21.20 16.82
N PHE A 458 -26.44 -21.91 15.71
CA PHE A 458 -25.94 -21.32 14.48
C PHE A 458 -26.90 -20.25 13.94
N ALA A 459 -28.21 -20.54 13.92
CA ALA A 459 -29.21 -19.57 13.51
C ALA A 459 -29.24 -18.32 14.42
N ASP A 460 -29.04 -18.45 15.74
CA ASP A 460 -28.94 -17.29 16.64
C ASP A 460 -27.66 -16.49 16.43
N LEU A 461 -26.50 -17.18 16.36
CA LEU A 461 -25.19 -16.54 16.22
C LEU A 461 -25.02 -15.81 14.88
N THR A 462 -25.70 -16.24 13.83
CA THR A 462 -25.63 -15.64 12.49
C THR A 462 -26.56 -14.44 12.29
N ARG A 463 -27.34 -14.02 13.30
CA ARG A 463 -28.13 -12.78 13.23
C ARG A 463 -27.22 -11.56 13.24
N SER A 464 -27.59 -10.54 12.47
CA SER A 464 -26.86 -9.26 12.40
C SER A 464 -27.14 -8.32 13.58
N ILE A 465 -28.09 -8.64 14.47
CA ILE A 465 -28.39 -7.83 15.66
C ILE A 465 -28.30 -8.71 16.90
N TRP A 466 -27.40 -8.35 17.81
CA TRP A 466 -27.20 -9.06 19.08
C TRP A 466 -27.61 -8.20 20.26
N ASN A 467 -28.48 -8.73 21.10
CA ASN A 467 -28.93 -8.07 22.31
C ASN A 467 -28.10 -8.56 23.50
N ILE A 468 -27.12 -7.78 23.92
CA ILE A 468 -26.21 -8.14 25.02
C ILE A 468 -26.13 -6.96 25.98
N THR A 469 -26.40 -7.19 27.26
CA THR A 469 -26.31 -6.14 28.28
C THR A 469 -24.84 -5.78 28.55
N PRO A 470 -24.46 -4.48 28.60
CA PRO A 470 -23.09 -4.07 28.93
C PRO A 470 -22.65 -4.54 30.33
N GLU A 471 -21.36 -4.78 30.48
CA GLU A 471 -20.77 -5.01 31.81
C GLU A 471 -20.48 -3.68 32.53
N LYS A 472 -20.60 -3.70 33.86
CA LYS A 472 -20.35 -2.52 34.69
C LYS A 472 -18.83 -2.33 34.88
N ALA A 473 -18.30 -1.19 34.41
CA ALA A 473 -16.89 -0.80 34.55
C ALA A 473 -16.32 -1.02 35.96
N THR A 474 -17.08 -0.62 37.00
CA THR A 474 -16.70 -0.77 38.42
C THR A 474 -16.56 -2.21 38.89
N ARG A 475 -17.31 -3.16 38.29
CA ARG A 475 -17.22 -4.58 38.63
C ARG A 475 -15.97 -5.22 38.04
N VAL A 476 -15.56 -4.77 36.86
CA VAL A 476 -14.42 -5.31 36.12
C VAL A 476 -13.11 -4.66 36.57
N GLY A 477 -13.14 -3.39 37.00
CA GLY A 477 -11.93 -2.63 37.32
C GLY A 477 -11.25 -2.03 36.08
N HIS A 478 -12.00 -1.83 35.00
CA HIS A 478 -11.56 -1.21 33.75
C HIS A 478 -12.54 -0.12 33.32
N PRO A 479 -12.08 1.01 32.73
CA PRO A 479 -12.97 2.12 32.37
C PRO A 479 -14.10 1.73 31.43
N VAL A 480 -13.81 0.95 30.38
CA VAL A 480 -14.77 0.63 29.30
C VAL A 480 -14.66 -0.81 28.77
N PRO A 481 -14.89 -1.86 29.58
CA PRO A 481 -14.85 -3.24 29.09
C PRO A 481 -16.10 -3.59 28.28
N PHE A 482 -15.93 -4.23 27.12
CA PHE A 482 -17.06 -4.94 26.48
C PHE A 482 -17.37 -6.25 27.23
N PRO A 483 -18.63 -6.74 27.20
CA PRO A 483 -19.05 -7.93 27.94
C PRO A 483 -18.44 -9.20 27.35
N VAL A 484 -18.10 -10.18 28.19
CA VAL A 484 -17.49 -11.47 27.77
C VAL A 484 -18.36 -12.24 26.76
N GLU A 485 -19.68 -12.04 26.78
CA GLU A 485 -20.59 -12.68 25.83
C GLU A 485 -20.33 -12.27 24.37
N LEU A 486 -19.85 -11.04 24.13
CA LEU A 486 -19.56 -10.56 22.77
C LEU A 486 -18.42 -11.37 22.10
N PRO A 487 -17.20 -11.46 22.67
CA PRO A 487 -16.15 -12.30 22.11
C PRO A 487 -16.51 -13.79 22.19
N ARG A 488 -17.26 -14.25 23.20
CA ARG A 488 -17.70 -15.66 23.28
C ARG A 488 -18.49 -16.07 22.03
N ARG A 489 -19.45 -15.24 21.59
CA ARG A 489 -20.22 -15.50 20.36
C ARG A 489 -19.34 -15.50 19.11
N LEU A 490 -18.44 -14.53 18.98
CA LEU A 490 -17.53 -14.39 17.83
C LEU A 490 -16.55 -15.57 17.75
N ILE A 491 -15.92 -15.94 18.87
CA ILE A 491 -14.99 -17.07 18.97
C ILE A 491 -15.71 -18.37 18.63
N LYS A 492 -16.91 -18.60 19.16
CA LYS A 492 -17.71 -19.79 18.84
C LYS A 492 -18.05 -19.87 17.35
N LEU A 493 -18.32 -18.75 16.68
CA LEU A 493 -18.72 -18.71 15.28
C LEU A 493 -17.54 -18.78 14.29
N TYR A 494 -16.39 -18.19 14.61
CA TYR A 494 -15.31 -17.94 13.64
C TYR A 494 -14.01 -18.70 13.91
N SER A 495 -13.92 -19.48 14.98
CA SER A 495 -12.74 -20.29 15.34
C SER A 495 -13.11 -21.70 15.79
N GLY A 496 -12.15 -22.62 15.79
CA GLY A 496 -12.26 -23.95 16.41
C GLY A 496 -11.57 -24.08 17.73
N GLU A 497 -11.74 -25.26 18.33
CA GLU A 497 -10.97 -25.65 19.51
C GLU A 497 -9.48 -25.66 19.17
N GLY A 498 -8.66 -25.15 20.08
CA GLY A 498 -7.22 -25.01 19.91
C GLY A 498 -6.76 -23.82 19.06
N ASP A 499 -7.65 -23.15 18.33
CA ASP A 499 -7.28 -21.95 17.57
C ASP A 499 -6.76 -20.85 18.49
N LEU A 500 -5.85 -20.04 17.94
CA LEU A 500 -5.23 -18.90 18.61
C LEU A 500 -6.03 -17.62 18.33
N VAL A 501 -6.55 -17.02 19.39
CA VAL A 501 -7.34 -15.78 19.37
C VAL A 501 -6.49 -14.59 19.82
N LEU A 502 -6.38 -13.56 18.99
CA LEU A 502 -5.64 -12.34 19.28
C LEU A 502 -6.56 -11.22 19.79
N ASP A 503 -6.09 -10.48 20.80
CA ASP A 503 -6.60 -9.16 21.17
C ASP A 503 -5.43 -8.14 21.29
N PRO A 504 -5.21 -7.27 20.29
CA PRO A 504 -4.16 -6.25 20.32
C PRO A 504 -4.40 -5.14 21.35
N PHE A 505 -5.58 -5.09 21.97
CA PHE A 505 -5.96 -4.12 23.00
C PHE A 505 -6.56 -4.86 24.20
N MET A 506 -5.75 -5.75 24.79
CA MET A 506 -6.21 -6.79 25.71
C MET A 506 -6.96 -6.23 26.94
N GLY A 507 -6.58 -5.04 27.42
CA GLY A 507 -7.26 -4.35 28.50
C GLY A 507 -7.46 -5.27 29.71
N SER A 508 -8.72 -5.47 30.09
CA SER A 508 -9.09 -6.31 31.22
C SER A 508 -9.14 -7.82 30.94
N GLY A 509 -8.73 -8.29 29.76
CA GLY A 509 -8.64 -9.71 29.40
C GLY A 509 -9.95 -10.37 28.96
N THR A 510 -10.99 -9.59 28.60
CA THR A 510 -12.32 -10.12 28.24
C THR A 510 -12.24 -11.16 27.11
N THR A 511 -11.47 -10.89 26.04
CA THR A 511 -11.27 -11.81 24.92
C THR A 511 -10.57 -13.09 25.35
N GLY A 512 -9.49 -12.98 26.15
CA GLY A 512 -8.77 -14.13 26.68
C GLY A 512 -9.62 -15.03 27.59
N VAL A 513 -10.50 -14.43 28.41
CA VAL A 513 -11.46 -15.17 29.24
C VAL A 513 -12.39 -16.01 28.35
N ALA A 514 -13.00 -15.39 27.34
CA ALA A 514 -13.90 -16.09 26.42
C ALA A 514 -13.19 -17.18 25.61
N ALA A 515 -11.95 -16.93 25.19
CA ALA A 515 -11.13 -17.90 24.48
C ALA A 515 -10.89 -19.15 25.34
N VAL A 516 -10.42 -18.98 26.58
CA VAL A 516 -10.13 -20.10 27.48
C VAL A 516 -11.38 -20.91 27.83
N GLU A 517 -12.50 -20.25 28.10
CA GLU A 517 -13.79 -20.92 28.38
C GLU A 517 -14.26 -21.79 27.22
N LEU A 518 -13.96 -21.38 25.99
CA LEU A 518 -14.29 -22.11 24.77
C LEU A 518 -13.17 -23.04 24.30
N ASP A 519 -12.11 -23.31 25.06
CA ASP A 519 -10.99 -24.14 24.58
C ASP A 519 -10.21 -23.58 23.40
N ARG A 520 -10.06 -22.27 23.35
CA ARG A 520 -9.15 -21.59 22.43
C ARG A 520 -7.92 -21.12 23.21
N ARG A 521 -6.82 -20.97 22.49
CA ARG A 521 -5.62 -20.30 22.98
C ARG A 521 -5.81 -18.80 22.78
N TYR A 522 -5.12 -18.00 23.57
CA TYR A 522 -5.20 -16.55 23.43
C TYR A 522 -3.82 -15.91 23.35
N LEU A 523 -3.78 -14.71 22.79
CA LEU A 523 -2.63 -13.82 22.80
C LEU A 523 -3.14 -12.39 22.88
N GLY A 524 -2.43 -11.52 23.60
CA GLY A 524 -2.81 -10.11 23.59
C GLY A 524 -1.66 -9.17 23.88
N PHE A 525 -1.92 -7.89 23.62
CA PHE A 525 -1.00 -6.79 23.86
C PHE A 525 -1.67 -5.76 24.76
N GLU A 526 -0.91 -5.18 25.67
CA GLU A 526 -1.39 -4.15 26.60
C GLU A 526 -0.21 -3.29 27.08
N LEU A 527 -0.40 -1.98 27.21
CA LEU A 527 0.65 -1.04 27.63
C LEU A 527 0.61 -0.76 29.14
N GLU A 528 -0.55 -0.94 29.75
CA GLU A 528 -0.79 -0.63 31.15
C GLU A 528 -0.60 -1.88 32.01
N GLY A 529 0.54 -1.95 32.72
CA GLY A 529 0.88 -3.10 33.56
C GLY A 529 -0.18 -3.46 34.62
N LYS A 530 -1.02 -2.51 35.05
CA LYS A 530 -2.17 -2.78 35.93
C LYS A 530 -3.26 -3.60 35.24
N PHE A 531 -3.52 -3.36 33.95
CA PHE A 531 -4.51 -4.09 33.17
C PHE A 531 -4.00 -5.47 32.76
N ILE A 532 -2.70 -5.62 32.50
CA ILE A 532 -2.06 -6.93 32.31
C ILE A 532 -2.33 -7.85 33.51
N LYS A 533 -2.03 -7.36 34.74
CA LYS A 533 -2.27 -8.14 35.97
C LYS A 533 -3.74 -8.52 36.14
N LEU A 534 -4.65 -7.59 35.82
CA LEU A 534 -6.09 -7.84 35.87
C LEU A 534 -6.52 -8.91 34.85
N ALA A 535 -6.04 -8.80 33.61
CA ALA A 535 -6.30 -9.76 32.55
C ALA A 535 -5.81 -11.16 32.95
N GLU A 536 -4.56 -11.29 33.39
CA GLU A 536 -3.96 -12.56 33.83
C GLU A 536 -4.77 -13.21 34.96
N GLN A 537 -5.18 -12.43 35.97
CA GLN A 537 -6.01 -12.92 37.08
C GLN A 537 -7.36 -13.46 36.59
N ARG A 538 -8.06 -12.71 35.74
CA ARG A 538 -9.37 -13.11 35.21
C ARG A 538 -9.29 -14.34 34.33
N ILE A 539 -8.27 -14.42 33.48
CA ILE A 539 -8.05 -15.54 32.58
C ILE A 539 -7.66 -16.80 33.38
N ALA A 540 -6.81 -16.67 34.40
CA ALA A 540 -6.45 -17.76 35.29
C ALA A 540 -7.67 -18.32 36.04
N ALA A 541 -8.56 -17.44 36.52
CA ALA A 541 -9.81 -17.85 37.16
C ALA A 541 -10.75 -18.60 36.19
N ALA A 542 -10.91 -18.10 34.97
CA ALA A 542 -11.69 -18.76 33.92
C ALA A 542 -11.12 -20.16 33.59
N ARG A 543 -9.78 -20.27 33.48
CA ARG A 543 -9.08 -21.53 33.24
C ARG A 543 -9.31 -22.54 34.37
N ALA A 544 -9.30 -22.09 35.62
CA ALA A 544 -9.55 -22.94 36.78
C ALA A 544 -10.99 -23.48 36.81
N ASN A 545 -11.97 -22.60 36.56
CA ASN A 545 -13.39 -22.99 36.52
C ASN A 545 -13.66 -24.02 35.41
N ARG A 546 -13.03 -23.85 34.25
CA ARG A 546 -13.18 -24.81 33.15
C ARG A 546 -12.57 -26.17 33.45
N LYS A 547 -11.41 -26.25 34.12
CA LYS A 547 -10.82 -27.54 34.53
C LYS A 547 -11.67 -28.31 35.54
N ALA A 548 -12.58 -27.62 36.25
CA ALA A 548 -13.47 -28.21 37.24
C ALA A 548 -14.83 -28.67 36.66
N ALA A 549 -15.17 -28.22 35.44
CA ALA A 549 -16.37 -28.59 34.69
C ALA A 549 -16.08 -29.75 33.74
#